data_AF-A0A9W3KKX5-F1
#
_entry.id   AF-A0A9W3KKX5-F1
#
_cell.length_a   1.000
_cell.length_b   1.000
_cell.length_c   1.000
_cell.angle_alpha   90.00
_cell.angle_beta   90.00
_cell.angle_gamma   90.00
#
_symmetry.space_group_name_H-M   'P 1'
#
loop_
_entity.id
_entity.type
_entity.pdbx_description
1 polymer ?
#
loop_
_entity_poly.entity_id
_entity_poly.type
_entity_poly.pdbx_seq_one_letter_code
_entity_poly.pdbx_strand_id
1 'polypeptide(L)' 'MAGSSHNIIEQENQFIKKRIQNMLGLKSYQTARKMIDGIEAMYTIKKGQTSQGAKSVQKQIKLINHLFGLSA' A
#
# COMPACT_ATOMS: atom_id res chain seq x y z
N MET A 1 32.80 -5.08 -2.64
CA MET A 1 31.48 -5.25 -2.01
C MET A 1 30.49 -4.57 -2.95
N ALA A 2 29.74 -5.34 -3.73
CA ALA A 2 28.96 -4.84 -4.86
C ALA A 2 27.80 -3.96 -4.40
N GLY A 3 27.68 -2.79 -5.03
CA GLY A 3 26.65 -1.81 -4.77
C GLY A 3 25.25 -2.39 -4.96
N SER A 4 24.38 -2.17 -3.99
CA SER A 4 22.95 -2.41 -4.11
C SER A 4 22.20 -1.12 -3.83
N SER A 5 22.40 -0.12 -4.68
CA SER A 5 21.44 0.96 -4.84
C SER A 5 20.35 0.47 -5.79
N HIS A 6 19.57 -0.53 -5.35
CA HIS A 6 18.32 -0.86 -6.03
C HIS A 6 17.41 0.35 -5.89
N ASN A 7 17.10 0.97 -7.02
CA ASN A 7 16.27 2.17 -7.10
C ASN A 7 14.97 1.96 -6.30
N ILE A 8 14.60 2.92 -5.43
CA ILE A 8 13.43 2.81 -4.54
C ILE A 8 12.15 2.50 -5.34
N ILE A 9 12.04 3.07 -6.54
CA ILE A 9 10.95 2.84 -7.48
C ILE A 9 10.88 1.36 -7.91
N GLU A 10 12.03 0.75 -8.12
CA GLU A 10 12.15 -0.63 -8.59
C GLU A 10 11.80 -1.63 -7.48
N GLN A 11 12.15 -1.30 -6.23
CA GLN A 11 11.72 -2.04 -5.04
C GLN A 11 10.20 -1.96 -4.81
N GLU A 12 9.61 -0.77 -4.94
CA GLU A 12 8.17 -0.56 -4.78
C GLU A 12 7.38 -1.32 -5.86
N ASN A 13 7.83 -1.24 -7.11
CA ASN A 13 7.24 -1.99 -8.21
C ASN A 13 7.34 -3.51 -7.98
N GLN A 14 8.48 -4.01 -7.49
CA GLN A 14 8.65 -5.43 -7.20
C GLN A 14 7.78 -5.91 -6.03
N PHE A 15 7.60 -5.07 -5.00
CA PHE A 15 6.72 -5.37 -3.86
C PHE A 15 5.26 -5.51 -4.30
N ILE A 16 4.77 -4.58 -5.13
CA ILE A 16 3.41 -4.62 -5.67
C ILE A 16 3.23 -5.87 -6.56
N LYS A 17 4.17 -6.14 -7.47
CA LYS A 17 4.13 -7.33 -8.35
C LYS A 17 4.03 -8.64 -7.55
N LYS A 18 4.83 -8.80 -6.50
CA LYS A 18 4.79 -9.99 -5.62
C LYS A 18 3.46 -10.16 -4.90
N ARG A 19 2.82 -9.06 -4.47
CA ARG A 19 1.52 -9.09 -3.80
C ARG A 19 0.39 -9.47 -4.75
N ILE A 20 0.43 -8.97 -5.99
CA ILE A 20 -0.57 -9.26 -7.02
C ILE A 20 -0.39 -10.69 -7.58
N GLN A 21 0.84 -11.19 -7.66
CA GLN A 21 1.16 -12.51 -8.21
C GLN A 21 0.45 -13.68 -7.51
N ASN A 22 0.14 -13.56 -6.22
CA ASN A 22 -0.54 -14.60 -5.45
C ASN A 22 -2.07 -14.59 -5.63
N MET A 23 -2.62 -13.70 -6.47
CA MET A 23 -4.05 -13.54 -6.63
C MET A 23 -4.53 -14.28 -7.88
N LEU A 24 -5.61 -15.06 -7.75
CA LEU A 24 -6.23 -15.87 -8.82
C LEU A 24 -6.99 -15.02 -9.87
N GLY A 25 -6.55 -13.78 -10.10
CA GLY A 25 -7.23 -12.79 -10.93
C GLY A 25 -8.29 -11.98 -10.17
N LEU A 26 -8.45 -10.73 -10.57
CA LEU A 26 -9.43 -9.81 -10.02
C LEU A 26 -10.63 -9.78 -10.96
N LYS A 27 -11.82 -10.06 -10.43
CA LYS A 27 -13.04 -10.23 -11.23
C LYS A 27 -13.48 -8.97 -11.98
N SER A 28 -12.96 -7.79 -11.62
CA SER A 28 -13.25 -6.54 -12.30
C SER A 28 -12.13 -5.52 -12.09
N TYR A 29 -12.06 -4.54 -13.00
CA TYR A 29 -11.15 -3.38 -12.88
C TYR A 29 -11.39 -2.60 -11.57
N GLN A 30 -12.65 -2.45 -11.16
CA GLN A 30 -13.00 -1.75 -9.92
C GLN A 30 -12.45 -2.47 -8.68
N THR A 31 -12.52 -3.80 -8.64
CA THR A 31 -11.92 -4.61 -7.58
C THR A 31 -10.40 -4.51 -7.60
N ALA A 32 -9.80 -4.49 -8.79
CA ALA A 32 -8.36 -4.32 -8.95
C ALA A 32 -7.87 -2.97 -8.41
N ARG A 33 -8.60 -1.90 -8.71
CA ARG A 33 -8.28 -0.55 -8.26
C ARG A 33 -8.33 -0.42 -6.74
N LYS A 34 -9.46 -0.81 -6.12
CA LYS A 34 -9.61 -0.77 -4.64
C LYS A 34 -8.54 -1.58 -3.90
N MET A 35 -8.10 -2.67 -4.51
CA MET A 35 -7.04 -3.50 -3.95
C MET A 35 -5.66 -2.85 -4.04
N ILE A 36 -5.32 -2.24 -5.18
CA ILE A 36 -4.07 -1.49 -5.33
C ILE A 36 -4.05 -0.33 -4.33
N ASP A 37 -5.15 0.42 -4.22
CA ASP A 37 -5.30 1.51 -3.24
C ASP A 37 -5.03 0.99 -1.80
N GLY A 38 -5.60 -0.17 -1.44
CA GLY A 38 -5.37 -0.79 -0.14
C GLY A 38 -3.92 -1.23 0.12
N ILE A 39 -3.24 -1.78 -0.89
CA ILE A 39 -1.82 -2.16 -0.81
C ILE A 39 -0.96 -0.90 -0.61
N GLU A 40 -1.25 0.16 -1.34
CA GLU A 40 -0.55 1.44 -1.24
C GLU A 40 -0.73 2.07 0.15
N ALA A 41 -1.95 2.13 0.67
CA ALA A 41 -2.19 2.66 2.01
C ALA A 41 -1.52 1.83 3.12
N MET A 42 -1.56 0.49 3.04
CA MET A 42 -0.80 -0.36 3.96
C MET A 42 0.70 -0.08 3.88
N TYR A 43 1.23 0.14 2.68
CA TYR A 43 2.62 0.46 2.47
C TYR A 43 2.99 1.83 3.07
N THR A 44 2.19 2.87 2.82
CA THR A 44 2.37 4.22 3.41
C THR A 44 2.30 4.19 4.95
N ILE A 45 1.37 3.42 5.52
CA ILE A 45 1.24 3.22 6.97
C ILE A 45 2.49 2.52 7.54
N LYS A 46 2.93 1.42 6.92
CA LYS A 46 4.08 0.63 7.37
C LYS A 46 5.40 1.39 7.25
N LYS A 47 5.56 2.20 6.21
CA LYS A 47 6.79 2.98 5.95
C LYS A 47 6.89 4.24 6.82
N GLY A 48 5.80 4.63 7.50
CA GLY A 48 5.79 5.77 8.40
C GLY A 48 6.07 7.11 7.72
N GLN A 49 5.81 7.21 6.41
CA GLN A 49 6.13 8.38 5.57
C GLN A 49 5.11 9.52 5.67
N THR A 50 3.97 9.32 6.32
CA THR A 50 3.26 10.47 6.89
C THR A 50 4.13 10.99 8.03
N SER A 51 4.27 12.31 8.22
CA SER A 51 5.09 12.93 9.31
C SER A 51 4.73 12.47 10.74
N GLN A 52 3.78 11.53 10.86
CA GLN A 52 3.23 10.92 12.04
C GLN A 52 3.45 9.40 12.01
N GLY A 53 4.64 8.96 11.60
CA GLY A 53 5.01 7.54 11.54
C GLY A 53 4.45 6.74 12.70
N ALA A 54 3.49 5.86 12.40
CA ALA A 54 3.08 4.70 13.19
C ALA A 54 3.16 4.82 14.74
N LYS A 55 2.45 5.77 15.36
CA LYS A 55 2.24 5.74 16.84
C LYS A 55 0.78 5.69 17.29
N SER A 56 -0.17 6.06 16.44
CA SER A 56 -1.58 6.11 16.85
C SER A 56 -2.46 5.33 15.88
N VAL A 57 -3.10 4.28 16.43
CA VAL A 57 -4.10 3.45 15.75
C VAL A 57 -5.23 4.30 15.17
N GLN A 58 -5.58 5.42 15.82
CA GLN A 58 -6.64 6.32 15.37
C GLN A 58 -6.31 7.01 14.03
N LYS A 59 -5.05 7.36 13.79
CA LYS A 59 -4.62 7.97 12.51
C LYS A 59 -4.67 6.96 11.36
N GLN A 60 -4.31 5.71 11.65
CA GLN A 60 -4.44 4.61 10.70
C GLN A 60 -5.92 4.36 10.37
N ILE A 61 -6.80 4.34 11.38
CA ILE A 61 -8.26 4.19 11.18
C ILE A 61 -8.82 5.34 10.33
N LYS A 62 -8.44 6.60 10.61
CA LYS A 62 -8.88 7.75 9.79
C LYS A 62 -8.43 7.65 8.34
N LEU A 63 -7.18 7.25 8.09
CA LEU A 63 -6.65 7.07 6.75
C LEU A 63 -7.38 5.96 6.00
N ILE A 64 -7.62 4.81 6.64
CA ILE A 64 -8.38 3.70 6.08
C ILE A 64 -9.81 4.15 5.74
N ASN A 65 -10.49 4.85 6.65
CA ASN A 65 -11.86 5.32 6.41
C ASN A 65 -11.94 6.30 5.24
N HIS A 66 -10.96 7.21 5.11
CA HIS A 66 -10.88 8.15 4.00
C HIS A 66 -10.60 7.44 2.67
N LEU A 67 -9.66 6.50 2.65
CA LEU A 67 -9.25 5.80 1.43
C LEU A 67 -10.34 4.89 0.87
N PHE A 68 -11.09 4.22 1.76
CA PHE A 68 -12.13 3.28 1.37
C PHE A 68 -13.54 3.89 1.39
N GLY A 69 -13.68 5.19 1.70
CA GLY A 69 -14.96 5.87 1.76
C GLY A 69 -15.92 5.26 2.79
N LEU A 70 -15.39 4.74 3.90
CA LEU A 70 -16.16 4.04 4.93
C LEU A 70 -16.81 5.01 5.94
N SER A 71 -16.67 6.32 5.75
CA SER A 71 -17.34 7.32 6.57
C SER A 71 -18.79 7.52 6.12
N ALA A 72 -19.72 7.21 7.03
CA ALA A 72 -21.09 7.75 7.01
C ALA A 72 -21.08 9.25 7.33
#